data_AF-A0A0H0QH99-F1
#
_entry.id   AF-A0A0H0QH99-F1
#
_cell.length_a   1.000
_cell.length_b   1.000
_cell.length_c   1.000
_cell.angle_alpha   90.00
_cell.angle_beta   90.00
_cell.angle_gamma   90.00
#
_symmetry.space_group_name_H-M   'P 1'
#
loop_
_entity.id
_entity.type
_entity.pdbx_description
1 polymer ?
#
loop_
_entity_poly.entity_id
_entity_poly.type
_entity_poly.pdbx_seq_one_letter_code
_entity_poly.pdbx_strand_id
1 'polypeptide(L)'
;MTISVTSPDSNNKKIKINKELLMRLAPLFSLIILVLFFSFSSPFFFNTENIMTIALQTSVIGIMAIGVTFVIITAGIDLSLGSVVAFSGVAVGICATLGLPLPVCIIAGVLAGGLCGYVNGLLVTKMTIPPFIATLGLMMSVRGINMVMTDGRAIYFADYPMFKTLAQGRLFDVLPYPVFYLVIVALVGAYILKKTVIGRYVYAVGSNEVAAHLSGIKVQRVKIFVYAFCGLLTGIAGVILASRLNSGQPTVGVGYELEAIAAVVIGGTSLMGGIGTIGGTIIGAFIMSVLKNGLNLMGVSQFWQMVAMGVVVVAAVYLDTLRKKIR
;
A
#
# COMPACT_ATOMS: atom_id res chain seq x y z
N MET A 1 62.16 -17.28 -30.01
CA MET A 1 62.91 -16.00 -29.97
C MET A 1 61.95 -14.95 -29.44
N THR A 2 62.32 -14.41 -28.28
CA THR A 2 61.90 -13.17 -27.60
C THR A 2 61.20 -12.14 -28.53
N ILE A 3 60.24 -11.32 -28.07
CA ILE A 3 60.33 -10.42 -26.92
C ILE A 3 58.95 -10.20 -26.27
N SER A 4 58.91 -10.41 -24.96
CA SER A 4 57.90 -9.92 -24.02
C SER A 4 58.07 -8.43 -23.77
N VAL A 5 57.00 -7.64 -23.92
CA VAL A 5 56.90 -6.31 -23.32
C VAL A 5 55.87 -6.41 -22.20
N THR A 6 56.37 -6.60 -20.98
CA THR A 6 55.63 -6.32 -19.75
C THR A 6 55.44 -4.82 -19.64
N SER A 7 54.19 -4.36 -19.52
CA SER A 7 53.89 -3.05 -18.94
C SER A 7 53.10 -3.23 -17.63
N PRO A 8 53.35 -2.39 -16.62
CA PRO A 8 52.99 -2.66 -15.23
C PRO A 8 51.58 -2.19 -14.90
N ASP A 9 50.96 -2.91 -13.97
CA ASP A 9 49.89 -2.49 -13.06
C ASP A 9 49.30 -1.09 -13.29
N SER A 10 48.19 -1.02 -14.04
CA SER A 10 47.13 -0.06 -13.73
C SER A 10 45.96 -0.84 -13.15
N ASN A 11 45.85 -0.71 -11.83
CA ASN A 11 44.89 -1.36 -10.95
C ASN A 11 43.48 -0.82 -11.23
N ASN A 12 42.95 -1.07 -12.44
CA ASN A 12 41.61 -0.70 -12.80
C ASN A 12 40.68 -1.77 -12.21
N LYS A 13 40.46 -1.69 -10.88
CA LYS A 13 39.40 -2.40 -10.19
C LYS A 13 38.08 -1.92 -10.78
N LYS A 14 37.70 -2.45 -11.94
CA LYS A 14 36.35 -2.35 -12.47
C LYS A 14 35.47 -2.90 -11.36
N ILE A 15 34.76 -2.01 -10.68
CA ILE A 15 33.75 -2.37 -9.69
C ILE A 15 32.81 -3.31 -10.42
N LYS A 16 32.90 -4.62 -10.16
CA LYS A 16 31.94 -5.60 -10.66
C LYS A 16 30.65 -5.33 -9.90
N ILE A 17 29.86 -4.38 -10.39
CA ILE A 17 28.54 -4.11 -9.84
C ILE A 17 27.73 -5.38 -10.04
N ASN A 18 27.40 -6.04 -8.93
CA ASN A 18 26.52 -7.20 -8.96
C ASN A 18 25.13 -6.71 -9.41
N LYS A 19 24.80 -6.97 -10.68
CA LYS A 19 23.53 -6.53 -11.30
C LYS A 19 22.32 -6.97 -10.48
N GLU A 20 22.40 -8.13 -9.82
CA GLU A 20 21.32 -8.63 -8.97
C GLU A 20 21.16 -7.81 -7.68
N LEU A 21 22.26 -7.43 -7.04
CA LEU A 21 22.24 -6.56 -5.86
C LEU A 21 21.72 -5.16 -6.23
N LEU A 22 22.12 -4.63 -7.37
CA LEU A 22 21.66 -3.34 -7.88
C LEU A 22 20.14 -3.36 -8.13
N MET A 23 19.62 -4.42 -8.75
CA MET A 23 18.17 -4.58 -8.98
C MET A 23 17.36 -4.70 -7.68
N ARG A 24 17.91 -5.36 -6.65
CA ARG A 24 17.27 -5.47 -5.33
C ARG A 24 17.26 -4.14 -4.57
N LEU A 25 18.32 -3.34 -4.69
CA LEU A 25 18.45 -2.06 -4.00
C LEU A 25 17.91 -0.87 -4.82
N ALA A 26 17.53 -1.07 -6.08
CA ALA A 26 17.05 0.00 -6.96
C ALA A 26 15.91 0.85 -6.34
N PRO A 27 14.88 0.28 -5.68
CA PRO A 27 13.85 1.10 -5.03
C PRO A 27 14.42 1.99 -3.92
N LEU A 28 15.38 1.47 -3.15
CA LEU A 28 16.03 2.25 -2.08
C LEU A 28 16.85 3.41 -2.66
N PHE A 29 17.59 3.18 -3.75
CA PHE A 29 18.31 4.25 -4.45
C PHE A 29 17.35 5.31 -5.02
N SER A 30 16.22 4.89 -5.61
CA SER A 30 15.19 5.83 -6.07
C SER A 30 14.63 6.69 -4.94
N LEU A 31 14.38 6.10 -3.77
CA LEU A 31 13.93 6.84 -2.59
C LEU A 31 14.97 7.87 -2.14
N ILE A 32 16.25 7.48 -2.07
CA ILE A 32 17.35 8.39 -1.68
C ILE A 32 17.44 9.56 -2.67
N ILE A 33 17.37 9.30 -3.97
CA ILE A 33 17.42 10.34 -5.01
C ILE A 33 16.24 11.32 -4.86
N LEU A 34 15.03 10.82 -4.61
CA LEU A 34 13.85 11.67 -4.41
C LEU A 34 13.97 12.54 -3.16
N VAL A 35 14.43 11.95 -2.04
CA VAL A 35 14.67 12.69 -0.79
C VAL A 35 15.69 13.80 -1.00
N LEU A 36 16.81 13.50 -1.67
CA LEU A 36 17.82 14.52 -2.00
C LEU A 36 17.23 15.62 -2.89
N PHE A 37 16.54 15.25 -3.96
CA PHE A 37 15.93 16.22 -4.88
C PHE A 37 14.99 17.21 -4.16
N PHE A 38 14.07 16.71 -3.34
CA PHE A 38 13.12 17.59 -2.63
C PHE A 38 13.78 18.36 -1.48
N SER A 39 14.83 17.80 -0.86
CA SER A 39 15.60 18.52 0.16
C SER A 39 16.28 19.78 -0.37
N PHE A 40 16.77 19.76 -1.62
CA PHE A 40 17.33 20.94 -2.28
C PHE A 40 16.26 21.86 -2.87
N SER A 41 15.09 21.31 -3.22
CA SER A 41 14.01 22.05 -3.87
C SER A 41 13.14 22.83 -2.89
N SER A 42 13.08 22.44 -1.61
CA SER A 42 12.32 23.15 -0.58
C SER A 42 13.06 23.19 0.76
N PRO A 43 13.29 24.38 1.35
CA PRO A 43 13.91 24.50 2.67
C PRO A 43 13.04 23.90 3.79
N PHE A 44 11.75 23.70 3.54
CA PHE A 44 10.80 23.15 4.50
C PHE A 44 10.75 21.61 4.50
N PHE A 45 11.47 20.95 3.58
CA PHE A 45 11.37 19.50 3.41
C PHE A 45 11.73 18.71 4.67
N PHE A 46 12.81 19.10 5.36
CA PHE A 46 13.24 18.48 6.62
C PHE A 46 12.62 19.10 7.87
N ASN A 47 11.60 19.97 7.73
CA ASN A 47 10.86 20.44 8.88
C ASN A 47 10.16 19.27 9.60
N THR A 48 10.14 19.31 10.93
CA THR A 48 9.58 18.24 11.76
C THR A 48 8.13 17.96 11.36
N GLU A 49 7.31 19.00 11.19
CA GLU A 49 5.91 18.86 10.75
C GLU A 49 5.77 18.19 9.38
N ASN A 50 6.73 18.44 8.47
CA ASN A 50 6.72 17.81 7.17
C ASN A 50 7.12 16.32 7.25
N ILE A 51 8.16 15.99 8.02
CA ILE A 51 8.56 14.60 8.26
C ILE A 51 7.41 13.81 8.90
N MET A 52 6.71 14.42 9.87
CA MET A 52 5.53 13.83 10.50
C MET A 52 4.40 13.62 9.49
N THR A 53 4.18 14.58 8.60
CA THR A 53 3.19 14.47 7.52
C THR A 53 3.52 13.34 6.55
N ILE A 54 4.77 13.23 6.10
CA ILE A 54 5.24 12.13 5.25
C ILE A 54 5.02 10.80 5.97
N ALA A 55 5.47 10.68 7.22
CA ALA A 55 5.36 9.45 7.98
C ALA A 55 3.90 9.00 8.19
N LEU A 56 3.00 9.94 8.47
CA LEU A 56 1.56 9.65 8.62
C LEU A 56 0.94 9.23 7.29
N GLN A 57 1.21 9.95 6.19
CA GLN A 57 0.72 9.58 4.86
C GLN A 57 1.25 8.20 4.42
N THR A 58 2.54 7.93 4.65
CA THR A 58 3.15 6.63 4.40
C THR A 58 2.52 5.53 5.24
N SER A 59 2.07 5.83 6.45
CA SER A 59 1.41 4.83 7.30
C SER A 59 0.08 4.37 6.70
N VAL A 60 -0.75 5.30 6.24
CA VAL A 60 -2.06 4.98 5.63
C VAL A 60 -1.86 4.20 4.33
N ILE A 61 -1.05 4.73 3.40
CA ILE A 61 -0.77 4.08 2.11
C ILE A 61 -0.02 2.77 2.31
N GLY A 62 0.95 2.71 3.22
CA GLY A 62 1.78 1.54 3.50
C GLY A 62 0.98 0.38 4.08
N ILE A 63 0.06 0.62 5.00
CA ILE A 63 -0.82 -0.42 5.55
C ILE A 63 -1.68 -1.04 4.44
N MET A 64 -2.27 -0.21 3.57
CA MET A 64 -3.02 -0.72 2.40
C MET A 64 -2.10 -1.46 1.43
N ALA A 65 -0.94 -0.88 1.10
CA ALA A 65 0.02 -1.46 0.18
C ALA A 65 0.48 -2.85 0.66
N ILE A 66 0.65 -3.05 1.98
CA ILE A 66 0.94 -4.38 2.54
C ILE A 66 -0.17 -5.37 2.18
N GLY A 67 -1.45 -5.01 2.32
CA GLY A 67 -2.57 -5.84 1.89
C GLY A 67 -2.55 -6.13 0.39
N VAL A 68 -2.32 -5.10 -0.42
CA VAL A 68 -2.20 -5.19 -1.88
C VAL A 68 -1.05 -6.11 -2.29
N THR A 69 0.06 -6.15 -1.55
CA THR A 69 1.16 -7.10 -1.81
C THR A 69 0.68 -8.54 -1.79
N PHE A 70 -0.17 -8.94 -0.85
CA PHE A 70 -0.71 -10.29 -0.84
C PHE A 70 -1.56 -10.56 -2.09
N VAL A 71 -2.43 -9.61 -2.45
CA VAL A 71 -3.30 -9.71 -3.63
C VAL A 71 -2.48 -9.85 -4.91
N ILE A 72 -1.51 -8.97 -5.11
CA ILE A 72 -0.65 -8.97 -6.29
C ILE A 72 0.24 -10.21 -6.34
N ILE A 73 0.76 -10.72 -5.21
CA ILE A 73 1.51 -11.97 -5.21
C ILE A 73 0.64 -13.11 -5.75
N THR A 74 -0.66 -13.15 -5.47
CA THR A 74 -1.58 -14.15 -6.05
C THR A 74 -2.02 -13.88 -7.50
N ALA A 75 -1.36 -12.95 -8.20
CA ALA A 75 -1.75 -12.43 -9.52
C ALA A 75 -3.17 -11.81 -9.55
N GLY A 76 -3.65 -11.36 -8.39
CA GLY A 76 -4.91 -10.63 -8.26
C GLY A 76 -4.72 -9.12 -8.38
N ILE A 77 -5.84 -8.42 -8.56
CA ILE A 77 -5.91 -6.95 -8.51
C ILE A 77 -7.07 -6.59 -7.57
N ASP A 78 -6.90 -5.56 -6.75
CA ASP A 78 -7.97 -4.96 -5.94
C ASP A 78 -8.01 -3.44 -6.14
N LEU A 79 -9.02 -2.97 -6.87
CA LEU A 79 -9.25 -1.54 -7.12
C LEU A 79 -10.20 -0.90 -6.09
N SER A 80 -10.79 -1.67 -5.18
CA SER A 80 -11.81 -1.17 -4.26
C SER A 80 -11.25 -0.35 -3.10
N LEU A 81 -9.94 -0.42 -2.87
CA LEU A 81 -9.24 0.11 -1.70
C LEU A 81 -9.66 1.54 -1.33
N GLY A 82 -9.67 2.47 -2.30
CA GLY A 82 -10.02 3.86 -2.04
C GLY A 82 -11.45 4.07 -1.54
N SER A 83 -12.41 3.31 -2.05
CA SER A 83 -13.81 3.35 -1.59
C SER A 83 -13.98 2.66 -0.24
N VAL A 84 -13.22 1.59 0.02
CA VAL A 84 -13.26 0.82 1.26
C VAL A 84 -12.63 1.60 2.42
N VAL A 85 -11.59 2.40 2.17
CA VAL A 85 -11.04 3.37 3.15
C VAL A 85 -12.12 4.33 3.62
N ALA A 86 -12.87 4.92 2.68
CA ALA A 86 -13.97 5.82 3.02
C ALA A 86 -15.07 5.08 3.78
N PHE A 87 -15.43 3.86 3.35
CA PHE A 87 -16.46 3.05 4.01
C PHE A 87 -16.11 2.67 5.44
N SER A 88 -14.84 2.34 5.71
CA SER A 88 -14.35 2.12 7.08
C SER A 88 -14.56 3.37 7.95
N GLY A 89 -14.18 4.56 7.45
CA GLY A 89 -14.40 5.82 8.17
C GLY A 89 -15.88 6.18 8.37
N VAL A 90 -16.72 5.93 7.37
CA VAL A 90 -18.17 6.12 7.44
C VAL A 90 -18.80 5.14 8.44
N ALA A 91 -18.37 3.88 8.47
CA ALA A 91 -18.85 2.90 9.44
C ALA A 91 -18.53 3.30 10.89
N VAL A 92 -17.32 3.83 11.15
CA VAL A 92 -16.99 4.46 12.44
C VAL A 92 -17.94 5.63 12.71
N GLY A 93 -18.18 6.50 11.72
CA GLY A 93 -19.11 7.63 11.76
C GLY A 93 -20.51 7.23 12.21
N ILE A 94 -21.09 6.24 11.56
CA ILE A 94 -22.45 5.76 11.84
C ILE A 94 -22.52 5.13 13.24
N CYS A 95 -21.52 4.35 13.65
CA CYS A 95 -21.49 3.81 15.01
C CYS A 95 -21.41 4.92 16.07
N ALA A 96 -20.64 5.98 15.77
CA ALA A 96 -20.51 7.14 16.65
C ALA A 96 -21.82 7.92 16.78
N THR A 97 -22.58 8.11 15.69
CA THR A 97 -23.90 8.78 15.73
C THR A 97 -24.96 7.96 16.45
N LEU A 98 -24.81 6.63 16.49
CA LEU A 98 -25.62 5.74 17.33
C LEU A 98 -25.21 5.74 18.81
N GLY A 99 -24.20 6.53 19.19
CA GLY A 99 -23.74 6.63 20.59
C GLY A 99 -22.98 5.41 21.11
N LEU A 100 -22.46 4.56 20.21
CA LEU A 100 -21.73 3.35 20.62
C LEU A 100 -20.34 3.68 21.19
N PRO A 101 -19.81 2.85 22.12
CA PRO A 101 -18.46 3.06 22.65
C PRO A 101 -17.40 3.12 21.55
N LEU A 102 -16.38 4.00 21.72
CA LEU A 102 -15.33 4.20 20.72
C LEU A 102 -14.64 2.91 20.23
N PRO A 103 -14.30 1.93 21.09
CA PRO A 103 -13.70 0.67 20.63
C PRO A 103 -14.59 -0.11 19.68
N VAL A 104 -15.92 -0.08 19.90
CA VAL A 104 -16.90 -0.75 19.04
C VAL A 104 -16.95 -0.06 17.68
N CYS A 105 -16.93 1.27 17.65
CA CYS A 105 -16.87 2.04 16.41
C CYS A 105 -15.62 1.70 15.58
N ILE A 106 -14.45 1.64 16.23
CA ILE A 106 -13.18 1.28 15.59
C ILE A 106 -13.24 -0.14 15.00
N ILE A 107 -13.72 -1.12 15.79
CA ILE A 107 -13.85 -2.51 15.33
C ILE A 107 -14.81 -2.59 14.14
N ALA A 108 -15.94 -1.86 14.17
CA ALA A 108 -16.88 -1.81 13.07
C ALA A 108 -16.25 -1.28 11.78
N GLY A 109 -15.43 -0.22 11.85
CA GLY A 109 -14.69 0.29 10.69
C GLY A 109 -13.71 -0.73 10.09
N VAL A 110 -12.93 -1.40 10.96
CA VAL A 110 -11.99 -2.44 10.51
C VAL A 110 -12.72 -3.63 9.88
N LEU A 111 -13.80 -4.10 10.50
CA LEU A 111 -14.60 -5.21 10.00
C LEU A 111 -15.36 -4.85 8.72
N ALA A 112 -15.81 -3.60 8.55
CA ALA A 112 -16.40 -3.12 7.30
C ALA A 112 -15.42 -3.28 6.13
N GLY A 113 -14.14 -2.92 6.34
CA GLY A 113 -13.09 -3.17 5.36
C GLY A 113 -12.85 -4.66 5.09
N GLY A 114 -12.75 -5.46 6.15
CA GLY A 114 -12.59 -6.92 6.03
C GLY A 114 -13.74 -7.59 5.29
N LEU A 115 -14.98 -7.13 5.50
CA LEU A 115 -16.18 -7.60 4.81
C LEU A 115 -16.11 -7.30 3.31
N CYS A 116 -15.74 -6.08 2.92
CA CYS A 116 -15.53 -5.72 1.53
C CYS A 116 -14.47 -6.62 0.86
N GLY A 117 -13.33 -6.82 1.53
CA GLY A 117 -12.29 -7.73 1.07
C GLY A 117 -12.79 -9.17 0.93
N TYR A 118 -13.55 -9.66 1.90
CA TYR A 118 -14.15 -10.99 1.85
C TYR A 118 -15.11 -11.15 0.68
N VAL A 119 -15.97 -10.15 0.43
CA VAL A 119 -16.88 -10.12 -0.74
C VAL A 119 -16.08 -10.18 -2.03
N ASN A 120 -15.04 -9.37 -2.22
CA ASN A 120 -14.14 -9.47 -3.38
C ASN A 120 -13.57 -10.89 -3.52
N GLY A 121 -13.08 -11.47 -2.42
CA GLY A 121 -12.57 -12.83 -2.40
C GLY A 121 -13.59 -13.86 -2.88
N LEU A 122 -14.85 -13.74 -2.48
CA LEU A 122 -15.94 -14.60 -2.95
C LEU A 122 -16.29 -14.38 -4.42
N LEU A 123 -16.38 -13.13 -4.87
CA LEU A 123 -16.66 -12.77 -6.27
C LEU A 123 -15.60 -13.36 -7.21
N VAL A 124 -14.32 -13.22 -6.84
CA VAL A 124 -13.20 -13.73 -7.64
C VAL A 124 -13.14 -15.26 -7.63
N THR A 125 -13.41 -15.91 -6.51
CA THR A 125 -13.16 -17.36 -6.37
C THR A 125 -14.38 -18.25 -6.59
N LYS A 126 -15.55 -17.89 -6.05
CA LYS A 126 -16.78 -18.69 -6.16
C LYS A 126 -17.57 -18.34 -7.41
N MET A 127 -17.67 -17.05 -7.72
CA MET A 127 -18.38 -16.59 -8.93
C MET A 127 -17.45 -16.54 -10.15
N THR A 128 -16.15 -16.83 -9.98
CA THR A 128 -15.14 -16.85 -11.06
C THR A 128 -15.08 -15.57 -11.89
N ILE A 129 -15.44 -14.44 -11.27
CA ILE A 129 -15.40 -13.13 -11.93
C ILE A 129 -13.94 -12.68 -12.00
N PRO A 130 -13.46 -12.14 -13.15
CA PRO A 130 -12.13 -11.59 -13.24
C PRO A 130 -11.86 -10.53 -12.14
N PRO A 131 -10.72 -10.58 -11.42
CA PRO A 131 -10.40 -9.70 -10.29
C PRO A 131 -10.63 -8.20 -10.53
N PHE A 132 -10.23 -7.72 -11.70
CA PHE A 132 -10.42 -6.33 -12.09
C PHE A 132 -11.89 -5.93 -12.09
N ILE A 133 -12.77 -6.74 -12.69
CA ILE A 133 -14.21 -6.46 -12.79
C ILE A 133 -14.87 -6.56 -11.41
N ALA A 134 -14.57 -7.61 -10.65
CA ALA A 134 -15.13 -7.81 -9.31
C ALA A 134 -14.82 -6.62 -8.39
N THR A 135 -13.56 -6.20 -8.35
CA THR A 135 -13.11 -5.14 -7.44
C THR A 135 -13.48 -3.75 -7.91
N LEU A 136 -13.58 -3.51 -9.23
CA LEU A 136 -14.12 -2.28 -9.78
C LEU A 136 -15.63 -2.15 -9.51
N GLY A 137 -16.39 -3.24 -9.66
CA GLY A 137 -17.81 -3.28 -9.30
C GLY A 137 -18.04 -3.02 -7.81
N LEU A 138 -17.24 -3.64 -6.94
CA LEU A 138 -17.28 -3.35 -5.51
C LEU A 138 -16.89 -1.90 -5.22
N MET A 139 -15.86 -1.37 -5.88
CA MET A 139 -15.43 0.03 -5.73
C MET A 139 -16.59 1.01 -5.96
N MET A 140 -17.28 0.85 -7.09
CA MET A 140 -18.41 1.72 -7.45
C MET A 140 -19.58 1.54 -6.48
N SER A 141 -19.89 0.30 -6.12
CA SER A 141 -20.99 -0.02 -5.21
C SER A 141 -20.75 0.56 -3.82
N VAL A 142 -19.57 0.31 -3.23
CA VAL A 142 -19.20 0.82 -1.90
C VAL A 142 -19.10 2.34 -1.90
N ARG A 143 -18.59 2.95 -2.98
CA ARG A 143 -18.60 4.42 -3.13
C ARG A 143 -20.02 4.97 -3.14
N GLY A 144 -20.94 4.33 -3.86
CA GLY A 144 -22.36 4.70 -3.86
C GLY A 144 -23.00 4.52 -2.48
N ILE A 145 -22.76 3.39 -1.83
CA ILE A 145 -23.23 3.10 -0.46
C ILE A 145 -22.76 4.17 0.52
N ASN A 146 -21.48 4.60 0.45
CA ASN A 146 -20.97 5.69 1.26
C ASN A 146 -21.80 6.97 1.09
N MET A 147 -22.15 7.32 -0.15
CA MET A 147 -22.95 8.52 -0.43
C MET A 147 -24.39 8.39 0.09
N VAL A 148 -25.01 7.22 -0.08
CA VAL A 148 -26.38 6.97 0.40
C VAL A 148 -26.44 6.99 1.93
N MET A 149 -25.47 6.37 2.61
CA MET A 149 -25.48 6.27 4.07
C MET A 149 -25.20 7.61 4.76
N THR A 150 -24.57 8.57 4.07
CA THR A 150 -24.21 9.87 4.66
C THR A 150 -24.93 11.06 4.02
N ASP A 151 -25.86 10.83 3.09
CA ASP A 151 -26.45 11.87 2.24
C ASP A 151 -25.40 12.78 1.58
N GLY A 152 -24.25 12.19 1.21
CA GLY A 152 -23.10 12.89 0.63
C GLY A 152 -22.34 13.82 1.59
N ARG A 153 -22.68 13.83 2.89
CA ARG A 153 -22.07 14.70 3.90
C ARG A 153 -21.03 13.97 4.74
N ALA A 154 -20.15 14.73 5.38
CA ALA A 154 -19.18 14.20 6.34
C ALA A 154 -19.84 13.99 7.72
N ILE A 155 -19.52 12.88 8.38
CA ILE A 155 -19.92 12.63 9.77
C ILE A 155 -18.77 13.03 10.69
N TYR A 156 -18.96 14.03 11.55
CA TYR A 156 -17.92 14.53 12.46
C TYR A 156 -17.91 13.80 13.80
N PHE A 157 -16.73 13.58 14.36
CA PHE A 157 -16.55 12.86 15.64
C PHE A 157 -16.42 13.82 16.84
N ALA A 158 -17.29 14.85 16.92
CA ALA A 158 -17.17 15.89 17.95
C ALA A 158 -17.24 15.34 19.39
N ASP A 159 -18.10 14.34 19.61
CA ASP A 159 -18.33 13.74 20.93
C ASP A 159 -17.26 12.69 21.33
N TYR A 160 -16.29 12.41 20.44
CA TYR A 160 -15.25 11.40 20.65
C TYR A 160 -13.86 12.01 20.57
N PRO A 161 -13.45 12.86 21.54
CA PRO A 161 -12.15 13.56 21.51
C PRO A 161 -10.96 12.59 21.47
N MET A 162 -11.08 11.43 22.12
CA MET A 162 -10.08 10.36 22.11
C MET A 162 -9.93 9.68 20.74
N PHE A 163 -10.82 9.93 19.78
CA PHE A 163 -10.65 9.36 18.45
C PHE A 163 -9.51 10.04 17.70
N LYS A 164 -9.31 11.36 17.86
CA LYS A 164 -8.21 12.12 17.21
C LYS A 164 -6.84 11.60 17.63
N THR A 165 -6.70 11.17 18.89
CA THR A 165 -5.41 10.69 19.42
C THR A 165 -4.93 9.43 18.70
N LEU A 166 -5.81 8.66 18.06
CA LEU A 166 -5.43 7.48 17.29
C LEU A 166 -4.47 7.83 16.14
N ALA A 167 -4.69 8.96 15.45
CA ALA A 167 -3.84 9.41 14.35
C ALA A 167 -2.86 10.54 14.73
N GLN A 168 -3.24 11.40 15.69
CA GLN A 168 -2.47 12.58 16.08
C GLN A 168 -1.59 12.35 17.32
N GLY A 169 -1.82 11.24 18.05
CA GLY A 169 -1.02 10.87 19.21
C GLY A 169 0.43 10.56 18.83
N ARG A 170 1.34 10.85 19.76
CA ARG A 170 2.79 10.66 19.61
C ARG A 170 3.27 9.68 20.68
N LEU A 171 4.02 8.67 20.26
CA LEU A 171 4.72 7.73 21.12
C LEU A 171 6.07 8.33 21.49
N PHE A 172 6.36 8.39 22.79
CA PHE A 172 7.56 9.04 23.34
C PHE A 172 7.73 10.50 22.86
N ASP A 173 6.62 11.21 22.62
CA ASP A 173 6.57 12.57 22.07
C ASP A 173 7.21 12.79 20.68
N VAL A 174 7.73 11.73 20.06
CA VAL A 174 8.50 11.80 18.81
C VAL A 174 7.80 11.10 17.65
N LEU A 175 7.23 9.91 17.86
CA LEU A 175 6.76 9.07 16.74
C LEU A 175 5.23 9.05 16.64
N PRO A 176 4.59 9.43 15.51
CA PRO A 176 3.15 9.33 15.36
C PRO A 176 2.66 7.89 15.50
N TYR A 177 1.55 7.68 16.22
CA TYR A 177 0.95 6.35 16.38
C TYR A 177 0.69 5.61 15.05
N PRO A 178 0.29 6.28 13.94
CA PRO A 178 0.16 5.61 12.64
C PRO A 178 1.42 4.88 12.18
N VAL A 179 2.61 5.41 12.47
CA VAL A 179 3.87 4.76 12.11
C VAL A 179 4.06 3.48 12.90
N PHE A 180 3.70 3.49 14.18
CA PHE A 180 3.73 2.30 15.02
C PHE A 180 2.77 1.21 14.50
N TYR A 181 1.55 1.59 14.08
CA TYR A 181 0.61 0.65 13.47
C TYR A 181 1.15 0.07 12.16
N LEU A 182 1.78 0.89 11.32
CA LEU A 182 2.45 0.44 10.10
C LEU A 182 3.53 -0.59 10.42
N VAL A 183 4.39 -0.34 11.43
CA VAL A 183 5.44 -1.27 11.84
C VAL A 183 4.85 -2.60 12.31
N ILE A 184 3.82 -2.58 13.15
CA ILE A 184 3.13 -3.81 13.59
C ILE A 184 2.58 -4.59 12.38
N VAL A 185 1.83 -3.91 11.51
CA VAL A 185 1.23 -4.53 10.32
C VAL A 185 2.30 -5.08 9.38
N ALA A 186 3.42 -4.36 9.22
CA ALA A 186 4.56 -4.80 8.43
C ALA A 186 5.20 -6.07 9.01
N LEU A 187 5.41 -6.12 10.32
CA LEU A 187 5.97 -7.30 11.00
C LEU A 187 5.03 -8.50 10.88
N VAL A 188 3.74 -8.31 11.11
CA VAL A 188 2.72 -9.36 10.96
C VAL A 188 2.64 -9.84 9.51
N GLY A 189 2.54 -8.93 8.54
CA GLY A 189 2.51 -9.28 7.12
C GLY A 189 3.79 -10.00 6.67
N ALA A 190 4.96 -9.56 7.12
CA ALA A 190 6.23 -10.21 6.80
C ALA A 190 6.35 -11.59 7.45
N TYR A 191 5.88 -11.74 8.68
CA TYR A 191 5.82 -13.03 9.37
C TYR A 191 4.88 -13.99 8.63
N ILE A 192 3.67 -13.56 8.26
CA ILE A 192 2.72 -14.36 7.48
C ILE A 192 3.38 -14.83 6.18
N LEU A 193 3.95 -13.93 5.38
CA LEU A 193 4.56 -14.30 4.09
C LEU A 193 5.79 -15.22 4.22
N LYS A 194 6.66 -14.99 5.21
CA LYS A 194 7.95 -15.70 5.31
C LYS A 194 7.91 -16.95 6.18
N LYS A 195 7.05 -17.00 7.19
CA LYS A 195 7.13 -18.00 8.28
C LYS A 195 5.91 -18.90 8.39
N THR A 196 4.80 -18.61 7.69
CA THR A 196 3.58 -19.42 7.79
C THR A 196 3.32 -20.28 6.55
N VAL A 197 2.47 -21.30 6.72
CA VAL A 197 2.00 -22.17 5.62
C VAL A 197 1.21 -21.36 4.59
N ILE A 198 0.34 -20.44 5.05
CA ILE A 198 -0.47 -19.63 4.16
C ILE A 198 0.41 -18.73 3.27
N GLY A 199 1.52 -18.19 3.80
CA GLY A 199 2.49 -17.44 3.01
C GLY A 199 3.08 -18.25 1.86
N ARG A 200 3.47 -19.50 2.11
CA ARG A 200 3.96 -20.41 1.05
C ARG A 200 2.90 -20.68 -0.01
N TYR A 201 1.65 -20.86 0.40
CA TYR A 201 0.53 -21.05 -0.54
C TYR A 201 0.24 -19.81 -1.36
N VAL A 202 0.36 -18.61 -0.78
CA VAL A 202 0.21 -17.33 -1.51
C VAL A 202 1.23 -17.23 -2.64
N TYR A 203 2.51 -17.52 -2.39
CA TYR A 203 3.53 -17.55 -3.44
C TYR A 203 3.28 -18.67 -4.47
N ALA A 204 2.93 -19.88 -4.03
CA ALA A 204 2.69 -21.01 -4.93
C ALA A 204 1.53 -20.76 -5.89
N VAL A 205 0.40 -20.24 -5.37
CA VAL A 205 -0.76 -19.83 -6.18
C VAL A 205 -0.38 -18.73 -7.17
N GLY A 206 0.42 -17.77 -6.73
CA GLY A 206 0.95 -16.70 -7.57
C GLY A 206 1.85 -17.14 -8.70
N SER A 207 2.72 -18.11 -8.45
CA SER A 207 3.66 -18.62 -9.46
C SER A 207 2.96 -19.47 -10.52
N ASN A 208 2.06 -20.37 -10.09
CA ASN A 208 1.26 -21.18 -11.01
C ASN A 208 0.02 -21.72 -10.29
N GLU A 209 -1.13 -21.12 -10.57
CA GLU A 209 -2.41 -21.49 -9.96
C GLU A 209 -2.81 -22.95 -10.25
N VAL A 210 -2.60 -23.42 -11.48
CA VAL A 210 -2.95 -24.79 -11.91
C VAL A 210 -2.08 -25.80 -11.17
N ALA A 211 -0.77 -25.58 -11.12
CA ALA A 211 0.16 -26.47 -10.42
C ALA A 211 -0.10 -26.48 -8.90
N ALA A 212 -0.43 -25.33 -8.31
CA ALA A 212 -0.82 -25.24 -6.90
C ALA A 212 -2.07 -26.07 -6.62
N HIS A 213 -3.09 -25.99 -7.49
CA HIS A 213 -4.31 -26.78 -7.36
C HIS A 213 -4.05 -28.29 -7.45
N LEU A 214 -3.28 -28.73 -8.45
CA LEU A 214 -2.89 -30.13 -8.63
C LEU A 214 -2.03 -30.66 -7.47
N SER A 215 -1.33 -29.78 -6.76
CA SER A 215 -0.56 -30.10 -5.56
C SER A 215 -1.41 -30.13 -4.28
N GLY A 216 -2.75 -30.09 -4.39
CA GLY A 216 -3.68 -30.17 -3.26
C GLY A 216 -3.92 -28.86 -2.51
N ILE A 217 -3.39 -27.72 -2.99
CA ILE A 217 -3.65 -26.42 -2.38
C ILE A 217 -5.07 -25.98 -2.75
N LYS A 218 -5.87 -25.64 -1.72
CA LYS A 218 -7.22 -25.08 -1.89
C LYS A 218 -7.12 -23.60 -2.32
N VAL A 219 -6.82 -23.38 -3.60
CA VAL A 219 -6.60 -22.06 -4.21
C VAL A 219 -7.68 -21.06 -3.84
N GLN A 220 -8.96 -21.45 -3.87
CA GLN A 220 -10.07 -20.56 -3.52
C GLN A 220 -9.94 -20.02 -2.10
N ARG A 221 -9.55 -20.85 -1.13
CA ARG A 221 -9.38 -20.42 0.27
C ARG A 221 -8.22 -19.45 0.43
N VAL A 222 -7.13 -19.66 -0.33
CA VAL A 222 -5.96 -18.76 -0.33
C VAL A 222 -6.35 -17.39 -0.85
N LYS A 223 -7.02 -17.34 -2.01
CA LYS A 223 -7.48 -16.08 -2.61
C LYS A 223 -8.50 -15.36 -1.71
N ILE A 224 -9.49 -16.06 -1.14
CA ILE A 224 -10.44 -15.46 -0.18
C ILE A 224 -9.71 -14.85 1.01
N PHE A 225 -8.77 -15.58 1.61
CA PHE A 225 -7.96 -15.07 2.72
C PHE A 225 -7.20 -13.80 2.32
N VAL A 226 -6.55 -13.81 1.17
CA VAL A 226 -5.75 -12.69 0.68
C VAL A 226 -6.59 -11.43 0.48
N TYR A 227 -7.76 -11.53 -0.16
CA TYR A 227 -8.65 -10.38 -0.33
C TYR A 227 -9.26 -9.91 0.99
N ALA A 228 -9.68 -10.82 1.88
CA ALA A 228 -10.20 -10.47 3.19
C ALA A 228 -9.14 -9.78 4.07
N PHE A 229 -7.90 -10.29 4.06
CA PHE A 229 -6.78 -9.70 4.78
C PHE A 229 -6.43 -8.32 4.21
N CYS A 230 -6.41 -8.16 2.89
CA CYS A 230 -6.26 -6.86 2.23
C CYS A 230 -7.34 -5.87 2.70
N GLY A 231 -8.61 -6.26 2.64
CA GLY A 231 -9.73 -5.44 3.10
C GLY A 231 -9.65 -5.07 4.59
N LEU A 232 -9.20 -5.99 5.45
CA LEU A 232 -9.01 -5.72 6.88
C LEU A 232 -7.94 -4.65 7.12
N LEU A 233 -6.80 -4.75 6.42
CA LEU A 233 -5.74 -3.73 6.49
C LEU A 233 -6.22 -2.39 5.93
N THR A 234 -6.99 -2.39 4.83
CA THR A 234 -7.64 -1.18 4.30
C THR A 234 -8.64 -0.59 5.30
N GLY A 235 -9.34 -1.43 6.05
CA GLY A 235 -10.19 -1.04 7.18
C GLY A 235 -9.38 -0.28 8.24
N ILE A 236 -8.25 -0.83 8.70
CA ILE A 236 -7.34 -0.18 9.65
C ILE A 236 -6.86 1.18 9.10
N ALA A 237 -6.40 1.22 7.85
CA ALA A 237 -5.97 2.45 7.21
C ALA A 237 -7.10 3.51 7.12
N GLY A 238 -8.34 3.07 6.87
CA GLY A 238 -9.53 3.91 6.86
C GLY A 238 -9.87 4.50 8.22
N VAL A 239 -9.79 3.72 9.30
CA VAL A 239 -10.00 4.24 10.67
C VAL A 239 -8.93 5.28 11.02
N ILE A 240 -7.67 5.01 10.69
CA ILE A 240 -6.57 5.96 10.91
C ILE A 240 -6.81 7.27 10.13
N LEU A 241 -7.24 7.16 8.87
CA LEU A 241 -7.54 8.33 8.04
C LEU A 241 -8.72 9.14 8.59
N ALA A 242 -9.80 8.46 9.00
CA ALA A 242 -10.97 9.10 9.60
C ALA A 242 -10.62 9.82 10.92
N SER A 243 -9.76 9.20 11.75
CA SER A 243 -9.21 9.82 12.96
C SER A 243 -8.40 11.07 12.64
N ARG A 244 -7.52 11.01 11.63
CA ARG A 244 -6.74 12.17 11.18
C ARG A 244 -7.63 13.33 10.72
N LEU A 245 -8.67 13.02 9.95
CA LEU A 245 -9.61 14.03 9.43
C LEU A 245 -10.69 14.44 10.44
N ASN A 246 -10.72 13.78 11.60
CA ASN A 246 -11.80 13.88 12.59
C ASN A 246 -13.20 13.81 11.97
N SER A 247 -13.35 13.03 10.90
CA SER A 247 -14.60 12.87 10.18
C SER A 247 -14.61 11.62 9.31
N GLY A 248 -15.76 10.94 9.25
CA GLY A 248 -16.07 9.92 8.26
C GLY A 248 -16.54 10.59 6.97
N GLN A 249 -15.66 10.72 5.99
CA GLN A 249 -15.95 11.39 4.73
C GLN A 249 -16.24 10.36 3.62
N PRO A 250 -17.36 10.46 2.88
CA PRO A 250 -17.73 9.48 1.85
C PRO A 250 -16.87 9.58 0.57
N THR A 251 -16.22 10.73 0.35
CA THR A 251 -15.47 11.08 -0.87
C THR A 251 -13.96 10.86 -0.78
N VAL A 252 -13.42 10.48 0.39
CA VAL A 252 -11.96 10.32 0.55
C VAL A 252 -11.44 9.05 -0.12
N GLY A 253 -10.11 8.99 -0.29
CA GLY A 253 -9.42 7.81 -0.79
C GLY A 253 -9.46 7.63 -2.32
N VAL A 254 -9.96 8.60 -3.08
CA VAL A 254 -9.90 8.54 -4.55
C VAL A 254 -8.43 8.43 -5.00
N GLY A 255 -8.13 7.43 -5.82
CA GLY A 255 -6.77 7.17 -6.33
C GLY A 255 -5.86 6.44 -5.35
N TYR A 256 -6.29 6.15 -4.12
CA TYR A 256 -5.46 5.43 -3.14
C TYR A 256 -5.18 3.99 -3.58
N GLU A 257 -6.09 3.38 -4.33
CA GLU A 257 -5.89 2.09 -4.98
C GLU A 257 -4.70 2.12 -5.95
N LEU A 258 -4.58 3.16 -6.77
CA LEU A 258 -3.48 3.32 -7.72
C LEU A 258 -2.17 3.65 -7.00
N GLU A 259 -2.22 4.49 -5.96
CA GLU A 259 -1.06 4.81 -5.12
C GLU A 259 -0.51 3.55 -4.42
N ALA A 260 -1.39 2.72 -3.86
CA ALA A 260 -1.00 1.47 -3.21
C ALA A 260 -0.44 0.44 -4.19
N ILE A 261 -1.07 0.27 -5.36
CA ILE A 261 -0.55 -0.63 -6.40
C ILE A 261 0.83 -0.15 -6.88
N ALA A 262 1.00 1.14 -7.18
CA ALA A 262 2.29 1.67 -7.60
C ALA A 262 3.35 1.54 -6.50
N ALA A 263 3.03 1.78 -5.23
CA ALA A 263 3.95 1.52 -4.13
C ALA A 263 4.43 0.05 -4.13
N VAL A 264 3.52 -0.90 -4.29
CA VAL A 264 3.85 -2.34 -4.32
C VAL A 264 4.73 -2.72 -5.52
N VAL A 265 4.41 -2.19 -6.70
CA VAL A 265 5.13 -2.48 -7.96
C VAL A 265 6.51 -1.81 -7.99
N ILE A 266 6.62 -0.53 -7.59
CA ILE A 266 7.90 0.18 -7.43
C ILE A 266 8.78 -0.57 -6.43
N GLY A 267 8.16 -1.06 -5.34
CA GLY A 267 8.79 -1.91 -4.33
C GLY A 267 9.30 -3.27 -4.84
N GLY A 268 9.00 -3.64 -6.09
CA GLY A 268 9.53 -4.84 -6.76
C GLY A 268 8.66 -6.08 -6.65
N THR A 269 7.39 -5.94 -6.28
CA THR A 269 6.39 -7.00 -6.39
C THR A 269 5.89 -7.06 -7.83
N SER A 270 5.82 -8.26 -8.43
CA SER A 270 5.44 -8.40 -9.83
C SER A 270 3.93 -8.52 -9.99
N LEU A 271 3.36 -7.80 -10.95
CA LEU A 271 1.93 -7.90 -11.31
C LEU A 271 1.54 -9.27 -11.88
N MET A 272 2.51 -10.07 -12.31
CA MET A 272 2.27 -11.43 -12.81
C MET A 272 2.14 -12.47 -11.69
N GLY A 273 2.35 -12.07 -10.43
CA GLY A 273 2.29 -12.97 -9.28
C GLY A 273 3.61 -13.66 -8.93
N GLY A 274 3.62 -14.36 -7.80
CA GLY A 274 4.71 -15.21 -7.34
C GLY A 274 5.96 -14.49 -6.80
N ILE A 275 6.04 -13.16 -6.91
CA ILE A 275 7.21 -12.36 -6.47
C ILE A 275 6.72 -11.12 -5.72
N GLY A 276 7.23 -10.90 -4.51
CA GLY A 276 6.94 -9.71 -3.72
C GLY A 276 7.54 -9.79 -2.32
N THR A 277 7.77 -8.64 -1.67
CA THR A 277 8.22 -8.58 -0.27
C THR A 277 7.64 -7.36 0.44
N ILE A 278 7.34 -7.51 1.73
CA ILE A 278 6.84 -6.38 2.56
C ILE A 278 7.87 -5.25 2.66
N GLY A 279 9.17 -5.56 2.76
CA GLY A 279 10.22 -4.54 2.83
C GLY A 279 10.26 -3.67 1.57
N GLY A 280 10.16 -4.28 0.39
CA GLY A 280 10.06 -3.56 -0.88
C GLY A 280 8.81 -2.67 -0.94
N THR A 281 7.67 -3.18 -0.52
CA THR A 281 6.41 -2.42 -0.44
C THR A 281 6.51 -1.18 0.43
N ILE A 282 7.16 -1.28 1.60
CA ILE A 282 7.34 -0.13 2.50
C ILE A 282 8.21 0.94 1.83
N ILE A 283 9.31 0.55 1.20
CA ILE A 283 10.16 1.48 0.44
C ILE A 283 9.35 2.16 -0.67
N GLY A 284 8.53 1.40 -1.40
CA GLY A 284 7.62 1.94 -2.40
C GLY A 284 6.57 2.91 -1.83
N ALA A 285 6.00 2.62 -0.65
CA ALA A 285 5.06 3.52 0.01
C ALA A 285 5.71 4.84 0.43
N PHE A 286 6.97 4.80 0.89
CA PHE A 286 7.77 5.99 1.14
C PHE A 286 8.03 6.78 -0.15
N ILE A 287 8.38 6.12 -1.26
CA ILE A 287 8.56 6.79 -2.57
C ILE A 287 7.30 7.57 -2.95
N MET A 288 6.13 6.93 -2.87
CA MET A 288 4.86 7.55 -3.23
C MET A 288 4.52 8.73 -2.31
N SER A 289 4.79 8.60 -1.01
CA SER A 289 4.50 9.65 -0.03
C SER A 289 5.46 10.84 -0.15
N VAL A 290 6.76 10.59 -0.31
CA VAL A 290 7.79 11.63 -0.51
C VAL A 290 7.53 12.38 -1.81
N LEU A 291 7.16 11.70 -2.89
CA LEU A 291 6.82 12.34 -4.15
C LEU A 291 5.61 13.28 -3.99
N LYS A 292 4.51 12.78 -3.43
CA LYS A 292 3.28 13.56 -3.25
C LYS A 292 3.48 14.76 -2.32
N ASN A 293 4.17 14.55 -1.19
CA ASN A 293 4.47 15.61 -0.24
C ASN A 293 5.49 16.61 -0.80
N GLY A 294 6.54 16.16 -1.47
CA GLY A 294 7.55 17.02 -2.07
C GLY A 294 6.97 17.94 -3.16
N LEU A 295 6.11 17.41 -4.03
CA LEU A 295 5.39 18.23 -5.03
C LEU A 295 4.47 19.25 -4.36
N ASN A 296 3.81 18.87 -3.26
CA ASN A 296 2.97 19.79 -2.48
C ASN A 296 3.81 20.94 -1.90
N LEU A 297 4.97 20.66 -1.30
CA LEU A 297 5.89 21.67 -0.76
C LEU A 297 6.44 22.63 -1.82
N MET A 298 6.54 22.19 -3.07
CA MET A 298 6.93 23.02 -4.20
C MET A 298 5.77 23.88 -4.74
N GLY A 299 4.58 23.82 -4.13
CA GLY A 299 3.40 24.55 -4.57
C GLY A 299 2.79 24.00 -5.87
N VAL A 300 3.14 22.78 -6.28
CA VAL A 300 2.56 22.15 -7.47
C VAL A 300 1.09 21.85 -7.21
N SER A 301 0.21 22.31 -8.11
CA SER A 301 -1.23 22.11 -7.94
C SER A 301 -1.60 20.62 -7.88
N GLN A 302 -2.68 20.30 -7.17
CA GLN A 302 -3.16 18.91 -7.03
C GLN A 302 -3.47 18.25 -8.39
N PHE A 303 -3.87 19.03 -9.40
CA PHE A 303 -4.10 18.54 -10.75
C PHE A 303 -2.82 18.01 -11.40
N TRP A 304 -1.71 18.76 -11.31
CA TRP A 304 -0.42 18.33 -11.80
C TRP A 304 0.18 17.19 -10.99
N GLN A 305 -0.10 17.14 -9.68
CA GLN A 305 0.25 15.98 -8.87
C GLN A 305 -0.42 14.71 -9.40
N MET A 306 -1.71 14.74 -9.76
CA MET A 306 -2.38 13.57 -10.36
C MET A 306 -1.71 13.11 -11.66
N VAL A 307 -1.31 14.05 -12.53
CA VAL A 307 -0.56 13.73 -13.76
C VAL A 307 0.77 13.03 -13.41
N ALA A 308 1.54 13.59 -12.48
CA ALA A 308 2.81 13.01 -12.06
C ALA A 308 2.65 11.61 -11.47
N MET A 309 1.63 11.39 -10.63
CA MET A 309 1.33 10.07 -10.06
C MET A 309 0.97 9.05 -11.15
N GLY A 310 0.19 9.46 -12.16
CA GLY A 310 -0.14 8.61 -13.31
C GLY A 310 1.11 8.19 -14.12
N VAL A 311 2.00 9.14 -14.39
CA VAL A 311 3.29 8.86 -15.06
C VAL A 311 4.14 7.88 -14.25
N VAL A 312 4.20 8.05 -12.93
CA VAL A 312 4.95 7.16 -12.05
C VAL A 312 4.36 5.75 -12.02
N VAL A 313 3.04 5.61 -12.00
CA VAL A 313 2.38 4.29 -12.08
C VAL A 313 2.76 3.59 -13.39
N VAL A 314 2.64 4.26 -14.53
CA VAL A 314 3.00 3.69 -15.85
C VAL A 314 4.49 3.32 -15.89
N ALA A 315 5.37 4.21 -15.42
CA ALA A 315 6.80 3.95 -15.35
C ALA A 315 7.12 2.74 -14.46
N ALA A 316 6.45 2.60 -13.31
CA ALA A 316 6.62 1.47 -12.41
C ALA A 316 6.26 0.14 -13.08
N VAL A 317 5.12 0.07 -13.76
CA VAL A 317 4.65 -1.12 -14.48
C VAL A 317 5.56 -1.45 -15.66
N TYR A 318 6.02 -0.44 -16.40
CA TYR A 318 6.95 -0.63 -17.50
C TYR A 318 8.30 -1.17 -17.00
N LEU A 319 8.82 -0.64 -15.89
CA LEU A 319 10.04 -1.13 -15.25
C LEU A 319 9.89 -2.58 -14.75
N ASP A 320 8.74 -2.96 -14.17
CA ASP A 320 8.46 -4.36 -13.80
C ASP A 320 8.53 -5.27 -15.03
N THR A 321 7.91 -4.85 -16.14
CA THR A 321 7.92 -5.59 -17.41
C THR A 321 9.34 -5.77 -17.98
N LEU A 322 10.18 -4.73 -17.90
CA LEU A 322 11.58 -4.80 -18.34
C LEU A 322 12.43 -5.68 -17.43
N ARG A 323 12.27 -5.60 -16.10
CA ARG A 323 13.00 -6.45 -15.14
C ARG A 323 12.75 -7.93 -15.41
N LYS A 324 11.55 -8.29 -15.86
CA LYS A 324 11.22 -9.66 -16.28
C LYS A 324 11.99 -10.11 -17.51
N LYS A 325 12.12 -9.29 -18.56
CA LYS A 325 12.86 -9.67 -19.77
C LYS A 325 14.35 -9.93 -19.53
N ILE A 326 14.89 -9.38 -18.45
CA ILE A 326 16.31 -9.49 -18.08
C ILE A 326 16.57 -10.70 -17.16
N ARG A 327 15.53 -11.26 -16.53
CA ARG A 327 15.61 -12.45 -15.66
C ARG A 327 15.24 -13.71 -16.43
#